data_AF-A0AAD6VDY6-F1
#
_entry.id   AF-A0AAD6VDY6-F1
#
_cell.length_a   1.000
_cell.length_b   1.000
_cell.length_c   1.000
_cell.angle_alpha   90.00
_cell.angle_beta   90.00
_cell.angle_gamma   90.00
#
_symmetry.space_group_name_H-M   'P 1'
#
loop_
_entity.id
_entity.type
_entity.pdbx_description
1 polymer ?
#
loop_
_entity_poly.entity_id
_entity_poly.type
_entity_poly.pdbx_seq_one_letter_code
_entity_poly.pdbx_strand_id
1 'polypeptide(L)'
;MMPRNLSFAVDDEMLREAFSPYGQITDFVVMKDRDTGRARGFGFVSYSSEKEAEAAIAGMNDQELEGRRLRVNLANARPSAGGGYGGRGGGGGGYGGSY
;
A
#
# COMPACT_ATOMS: atom_id res chain seq x y z
N MET A 1 5.29 -4.08 2.41
CA MET A 1 5.60 -4.04 0.95
C MET A 1 4.40 -3.53 0.15
N MET A 2 4.63 -3.01 -1.05
CA MET A 2 3.60 -2.46 -1.94
C MET A 2 3.67 -3.11 -3.33
N PRO A 3 2.86 -4.15 -3.62
CA PRO A 3 2.68 -4.64 -4.99
C PRO A 3 2.04 -3.57 -5.89
N ARG A 4 2.56 -3.44 -7.11
CA ARG A 4 2.14 -2.56 -8.20
C ARG A 4 1.91 -3.37 -9.48
N ASN A 5 1.08 -2.82 -10.37
CA ASN A 5 0.68 -3.39 -11.65
C ASN A 5 -0.09 -4.72 -11.57
N LEU A 6 -0.97 -4.86 -10.58
CA LEU A 6 -1.85 -6.02 -10.43
C LEU A 6 -2.88 -6.11 -11.57
N SER A 7 -3.21 -7.34 -12.01
CA SER A 7 -4.30 -7.57 -12.95
C SER A 7 -5.66 -7.36 -12.28
N PHE A 8 -6.70 -7.14 -13.08
CA PHE A 8 -8.06 -6.94 -12.55
C PHE A 8 -8.67 -8.23 -12.00
N ALA A 9 -8.16 -9.38 -12.42
CA ALA A 9 -8.55 -10.68 -11.90
C ALA A 9 -7.72 -11.10 -10.67
N VAL A 10 -6.68 -10.33 -10.31
CA VAL A 10 -5.94 -10.61 -9.07
C VAL A 10 -6.75 -10.11 -7.88
N ASP A 11 -7.28 -11.07 -7.15
CA ASP A 11 -7.98 -10.83 -5.90
C ASP A 11 -7.06 -10.92 -4.68
N ASP A 12 -7.59 -10.42 -3.58
CA ASP A 12 -7.02 -10.44 -2.25
C ASP A 12 -6.52 -11.85 -1.85
N GLU A 13 -7.29 -12.88 -2.19
CA GLU A 13 -6.98 -14.28 -1.90
C GLU A 13 -5.79 -14.79 -2.72
N MET A 14 -5.77 -14.51 -4.03
CA MET A 14 -4.65 -14.90 -4.91
C MET A 14 -3.34 -14.24 -4.50
N LEU A 15 -3.39 -12.95 -4.14
CA LEU A 15 -2.26 -12.24 -3.55
C LEU A 15 -1.82 -12.98 -2.27
N ARG A 16 -2.74 -13.24 -1.35
CA ARG A 16 -2.41 -13.90 -0.11
C ARG A 16 -1.75 -15.26 -0.34
N GLU A 17 -2.28 -16.10 -1.23
CA GLU A 17 -1.70 -17.40 -1.58
C GLU A 17 -0.32 -17.28 -2.22
N ALA A 18 -0.17 -16.35 -3.18
CA ALA A 18 1.10 -16.08 -3.83
C ALA A 18 2.18 -15.63 -2.83
N PHE A 19 1.80 -14.83 -1.84
CA PHE A 19 2.72 -14.20 -0.89
C PHE A 19 2.89 -14.98 0.43
N SER A 20 2.02 -15.95 0.71
CA SER A 20 2.07 -16.86 1.87
C SER A 20 3.36 -17.69 2.00
N PRO A 21 3.94 -18.28 0.93
CA PRO A 21 5.16 -19.09 1.08
C PRO A 21 6.41 -18.27 1.41
N TYR A 22 6.38 -16.96 1.25
CA TYR A 22 7.52 -16.07 1.54
C TYR A 22 7.54 -15.58 2.99
N GLY A 23 6.41 -15.68 3.70
CA GLY A 23 6.33 -15.35 5.13
C GLY A 23 4.91 -15.13 5.65
N GLN A 24 4.83 -14.78 6.93
CA GLN A 24 3.56 -14.58 7.63
C GLN A 24 2.99 -13.17 7.39
N ILE A 25 1.94 -13.09 6.58
CA ILE A 25 1.19 -11.85 6.33
C ILE A 25 0.37 -11.48 7.57
N THR A 26 0.60 -10.29 8.11
CA THR A 26 -0.14 -9.74 9.26
C THR A 26 -1.33 -8.89 8.82
N ASP A 27 -1.21 -8.18 7.70
CA ASP A 27 -2.26 -7.32 7.14
C ASP A 27 -2.12 -7.23 5.63
N PHE A 28 -3.24 -7.15 4.91
CA PHE A 28 -3.24 -6.91 3.47
C PHE A 28 -4.40 -5.99 3.08
N VAL A 29 -4.14 -5.05 2.19
CA VAL A 29 -5.14 -4.10 1.68
C VAL A 29 -4.92 -3.91 0.19
N VAL A 30 -5.89 -4.31 -0.64
CA VAL A 30 -5.89 -4.04 -2.08
C VAL A 30 -6.63 -2.74 -2.35
N MET A 31 -5.95 -1.78 -2.98
CA MET A 31 -6.57 -0.51 -3.36
C MET A 31 -7.28 -0.70 -4.71
N LYS A 32 -8.62 -0.83 -4.64
CA LYS A 32 -9.50 -0.89 -5.80
C LYS A 32 -10.04 0.52 -6.10
N ASP A 33 -10.20 0.82 -7.38
CA ASP A 33 -10.74 2.08 -7.88
C ASP A 33 -12.23 2.13 -7.55
N ARG A 34 -12.67 3.18 -6.86
CA ARG A 34 -14.05 3.22 -6.33
C ARG A 34 -15.08 3.55 -7.41
N ASP A 35 -14.66 4.20 -8.49
CA ASP A 35 -15.52 4.62 -9.59
C ASP A 35 -15.70 3.50 -10.63
N THR A 36 -14.62 2.77 -10.94
CA THR A 36 -14.66 1.70 -11.95
C THR A 36 -14.75 0.30 -11.35
N GLY A 37 -14.58 0.15 -10.03
CA GLY A 37 -14.45 -1.14 -9.36
C GLY A 37 -13.19 -1.91 -9.74
N ARG A 38 -12.33 -1.34 -10.58
CA ARG A 38 -11.12 -1.99 -11.11
C ARG A 38 -10.00 -1.85 -10.09
N ALA A 39 -9.21 -2.91 -9.86
CA ALA A 39 -7.99 -2.78 -9.09
C ALA A 39 -7.16 -1.61 -9.65
N ARG A 40 -6.75 -0.64 -8.82
CA ARG A 40 -5.87 0.45 -9.29
C ARG A 40 -4.46 -0.06 -9.63
N GLY A 41 -4.28 -1.37 -9.58
CA GLY A 41 -3.03 -2.05 -9.79
C GLY A 41 -2.10 -1.89 -8.61
N PHE A 42 -2.58 -1.61 -7.39
CA PHE A 42 -1.70 -1.55 -6.22
C PHE A 42 -2.37 -2.03 -4.94
N GLY A 43 -1.54 -2.56 -4.04
CA GLY A 43 -1.95 -3.01 -2.71
C GLY A 43 -0.84 -2.78 -1.69
N PHE A 44 -1.18 -2.97 -0.43
CA PHE A 44 -0.27 -2.94 0.71
C PHE A 44 -0.31 -4.30 1.39
N VAL A 45 0.86 -4.85 1.68
CA VAL A 45 0.98 -6.10 2.44
C VAL A 45 1.99 -5.88 3.56
N SER A 46 1.57 -6.20 4.77
CA SER A 46 2.38 -6.16 5.98
C SER A 46 2.75 -7.58 6.36
N TYR A 47 4.03 -7.80 6.64
CA TYR A 47 4.54 -9.06 7.17
C TYR A 47 4.86 -8.93 8.65
N SER A 48 5.06 -10.08 9.31
CA SER A 48 5.55 -10.11 10.69
C SER A 48 7.02 -9.67 10.78
N SER A 49 7.84 -9.98 9.78
CA SER A 49 9.25 -9.58 9.70
C SER A 49 9.61 -8.87 8.40
N GLU A 50 10.56 -7.93 8.47
CA GLU A 50 11.11 -7.26 7.28
C GLU A 50 11.84 -8.23 6.35
N LYS A 51 12.54 -9.24 6.90
CA LYS A 51 13.24 -10.25 6.09
C LYS A 51 12.30 -11.04 5.19
N GLU A 52 11.11 -11.37 5.71
CA GLU A 52 10.06 -12.06 4.95
C GLU A 52 9.55 -11.17 3.81
N ALA A 53 9.35 -9.87 4.10
CA ALA A 53 8.93 -8.90 3.10
C ALA A 53 9.99 -8.72 1.99
N GLU A 54 11.27 -8.66 2.33
CA GLU A 54 12.36 -8.54 1.37
C GLU A 54 12.48 -9.79 0.47
N ALA A 55 12.36 -10.98 1.06
CA ALA A 55 12.36 -12.23 0.31
C ALA A 55 11.18 -12.30 -0.67
N ALA A 56 9.98 -11.90 -0.21
CA ALA A 56 8.80 -11.81 -1.05
C ALA A 56 9.01 -10.83 -2.22
N ILE A 57 9.59 -9.65 -1.96
CA ILE A 57 9.88 -8.67 -2.99
C ILE A 57 10.88 -9.22 -4.00
N ALA A 58 11.97 -9.84 -3.55
CA ALA A 58 13.00 -10.38 -4.44
C ALA A 58 12.45 -11.52 -5.33
N GLY A 59 11.54 -12.35 -4.82
CA GLY A 59 10.94 -13.46 -5.56
C GLY A 59 9.80 -13.03 -6.49
N MET A 60 8.96 -12.09 -6.06
CA MET A 60 7.74 -11.68 -6.78
C MET A 60 7.90 -10.43 -7.63
N ASN A 61 8.95 -9.64 -7.44
CA ASN A 61 9.18 -8.46 -8.27
C ASN A 61 9.57 -8.86 -9.71
N ASP A 62 8.86 -8.27 -10.67
CA ASP A 62 8.96 -8.56 -12.11
C ASP A 62 8.43 -9.95 -12.52
N GLN A 63 7.69 -10.64 -11.63
CA GLN A 63 6.97 -11.87 -11.99
C GLN A 63 5.76 -11.57 -12.88
N GLU A 64 5.46 -12.47 -13.82
CA GLU A 64 4.25 -12.36 -14.65
C GLU A 64 3.08 -13.04 -13.95
N LEU A 65 2.08 -12.26 -13.56
CA LEU A 65 0.87 -12.74 -12.89
C LEU A 65 -0.34 -12.33 -13.73
N GLU A 66 -1.07 -13.33 -14.22
CA GLU A 66 -2.20 -13.17 -15.15
C GLU A 66 -1.88 -12.33 -16.40
N GLY A 67 -0.70 -12.56 -17.00
CA GLY A 67 -0.27 -11.84 -18.21
C GLY A 67 0.15 -10.38 -17.97
N ARG A 68 0.34 -9.98 -16.71
CA ARG A 68 0.91 -8.67 -16.35
C ARG A 68 2.13 -8.83 -15.47
N ARG A 69 3.15 -8.03 -15.75
CA ARG A 69 4.34 -7.94 -14.90
C ARG A 69 3.99 -7.25 -13.58
N LEU A 70 4.05 -8.00 -12.50
CA LEU A 70 3.82 -7.55 -11.15
C LEU A 70 5.10 -6.92 -10.62
N ARG A 71 4.99 -5.73 -10.01
CA ARG A 71 6.14 -5.04 -9.40
C ARG A 71 5.94 -4.92 -7.92
N VAL A 72 6.76 -5.60 -7.13
CA VAL A 72 6.69 -5.50 -5.67
C VAL A 72 7.84 -4.62 -5.22
N ASN A 73 7.56 -3.67 -4.34
CA ASN A 73 8.59 -2.85 -3.74
C ASN A 73 8.44 -2.82 -2.22
N LEU A 74 9.52 -2.50 -1.51
CA LEU A 74 9.43 -2.21 -0.08
C LEU A 74 8.47 -1.02 0.03
N ALA A 75 7.38 -1.23 0.75
CA ALA A 75 6.57 -0.10 1.15
C ALA A 75 7.44 0.60 2.17
N ASN A 76 8.08 1.69 1.74
CA ASN A 76 8.71 2.59 2.67
C ASN A 76 7.54 3.13 3.50
N ALA A 77 7.22 2.45 4.60
CA ALA A 77 6.36 3.00 5.63
C ALA A 77 7.06 4.30 5.97
N ARG A 78 6.48 5.41 5.48
CA ARG A 78 7.09 6.74 5.61
C ARG A 78 7.67 6.81 7.01
N PRO A 79 8.99 7.06 7.18
CA PRO A 79 9.61 7.07 8.49
C PRO A 79 8.73 7.96 9.33
N SER A 80 8.15 7.39 10.39
CA SER A 80 7.20 8.00 11.31
C SER A 80 7.06 9.50 11.05
N ALA A 81 6.17 9.87 10.12
CA ALA A 81 5.80 11.25 9.99
C ALA A 81 4.89 11.49 11.19
N GLY A 82 5.51 11.73 12.34
CA GLY A 82 4.88 12.50 13.39
C GLY A 82 4.29 13.74 12.72
N GLY A 83 2.97 13.88 12.77
CA GLY A 83 2.30 15.06 12.26
C GLY A 83 1.00 14.81 11.50
N GLY A 84 -0.06 14.48 12.24
CA GLY A 84 -1.34 15.18 12.11
C GLY A 84 -2.19 14.92 10.87
N TYR A 85 -2.98 13.85 10.89
CA TYR A 85 -4.31 13.87 10.29
C TYR A 85 -5.30 14.40 11.33
N GLY A 86 -5.95 15.53 11.03
CA GLY A 86 -7.16 15.97 11.73
C GLY A 86 -6.97 16.80 12.99
N GLY A 87 -6.87 18.11 12.81
CA GLY A 87 -6.95 19.09 13.90
C GLY A 87 -7.62 20.37 13.41
N ARG A 88 -8.91 20.30 13.06
CA ARG A 88 -9.74 21.49 12.92
C ARG A 88 -9.94 22.07 14.32
N GLY A 89 -9.10 23.03 14.71
CA GLY A 89 -9.13 23.59 16.05
C GLY A 89 -8.53 24.99 16.10
N GLY A 90 -9.41 25.99 16.04
CA GLY A 90 -9.37 27.25 16.79
C GLY A 90 -8.13 28.16 16.77
N GLY A 91 -8.35 29.43 16.42
CA GLY A 91 -7.66 30.55 17.08
C GLY A 91 -7.15 31.66 16.17
N GLY A 92 -7.57 32.89 16.46
CA GLY A 92 -6.97 34.15 15.98
C GLY A 92 -7.84 34.84 14.91
N GLY A 93 -8.61 35.89 15.17
CA GLY A 93 -8.43 36.96 16.15
C GLY A 93 -7.60 38.09 15.54
N GLY A 94 -8.24 39.22 15.23
CA GLY A 94 -7.56 40.51 14.99
C GLY A 94 -7.81 41.17 13.64
N TYR A 95 -8.99 41.79 13.44
CA TYR A 95 -9.10 42.92 12.50
C TYR A 95 -8.85 44.21 13.29
N GLY A 96 -7.65 44.75 13.14
CA GLY A 96 -7.27 46.06 13.65
C GLY A 96 -6.77 46.93 12.49
N GLY A 97 -7.54 47.98 12.18
CA GLY A 97 -7.10 49.31 11.72
C GLY A 97 -6.31 49.44 10.42
N SER A 98 -6.82 50.24 9.48
CA SER A 98 -6.23 51.56 9.13
C SER A 98 -6.79 52.07 7.80
N TYR A 99 -7.70 53.06 7.84
CA TYR A 99 -7.56 54.38 7.21
C TYR A 99 -8.68 55.30 7.70
#